data_AF-A0A497DPG9-F1
#
_entry.id   AF-A0A497DPG9-F1
#
_cell.length_a   1.000
_cell.length_b   1.000
_cell.length_c   1.000
_cell.angle_alpha   90.00
_cell.angle_beta   90.00
_cell.angle_gamma   90.00
#
_symmetry.space_group_name_H-M   'P 1'
#
loop_
_entity.id
_entity.type
_entity.pdbx_description
1 polymer ?
#
loop_
_entity_poly.entity_id
_entity_poly.type
_entity_poly.pdbx_seq_one_letter_code
_entity_poly.pdbx_strand_id
1 'polypeptide(L)'
;MGLEMVCTENIKPLNIPEMITEERLRKLPNWIKRATLFLSRLKVTGRLVFILISLLATLWFLLRVIPKPSRALYPCMQIAAPIMSSFVIWIISLSVSVLAFKKAKHKLIEAKYPAALLFLVLSFGAFSLFTVSTTDKVSASERGIAEELEIWYKPNIPLGVAKGEFPGRVAWGHNPSIASWD
;
A
#
# COMPACT_ATOMS: atom_id res chain seq x y z
N MET A 1 -0.73 57.32 -34.92
CA MET A 1 -0.15 57.96 -33.72
C MET A 1 -0.99 57.51 -32.53
N GLY A 2 -0.35 57.00 -31.47
CA GLY A 2 -1.01 56.66 -30.20
C GLY A 2 -1.07 55.16 -29.88
N LEU A 3 0.09 54.53 -29.68
CA LEU A 3 0.23 53.42 -28.74
C LEU A 3 -0.01 53.97 -27.33
N GLU A 4 -0.74 53.24 -26.49
CA GLU A 4 -0.37 52.87 -25.11
C GLU A 4 -1.53 52.13 -24.43
N MET A 5 -1.46 50.79 -24.40
CA MET A 5 -2.11 50.00 -23.37
C MET A 5 -1.12 49.85 -22.22
N VAL A 6 -1.45 50.45 -21.09
CA VAL A 6 -0.71 50.39 -19.83
C VAL A 6 -0.73 48.95 -19.31
N CYS A 7 0.42 48.27 -19.42
CA CYS A 7 0.72 47.04 -18.70
C CYS A 7 1.21 47.40 -17.29
N THR A 8 0.36 47.28 -16.28
CA THR A 8 0.83 47.05 -14.90
C THR A 8 -0.17 46.15 -14.18
N GLU A 9 -0.02 44.83 -14.29
CA GLU A 9 -0.41 43.97 -13.19
C GLU A 9 0.72 42.99 -12.88
N ASN A 10 0.97 42.88 -11.59
CA ASN A 10 2.12 42.31 -10.93
C ASN A 10 2.20 40.79 -11.24
N ILE A 11 3.02 40.38 -12.21
CA ILE A 11 3.26 38.95 -12.45
C ILE A 11 4.25 38.46 -11.39
N LYS A 12 3.72 38.09 -10.22
CA LYS A 12 4.42 37.22 -9.27
C LYS A 12 4.66 35.88 -9.98
N PRO A 13 5.89 35.32 -9.97
CA PRO A 13 6.15 34.06 -10.66
C PRO A 13 5.27 32.96 -10.07
N LEU A 14 4.35 32.45 -10.88
CA LEU A 14 3.31 31.49 -10.49
C LEU A 14 3.95 30.12 -10.32
N ASN A 15 4.24 29.75 -9.07
CA ASN A 15 4.71 28.41 -8.73
C ASN A 15 3.55 27.41 -8.93
N ILE A 16 3.60 26.65 -10.02
CA ILE A 16 2.65 25.59 -10.39
C ILE A 16 2.28 24.64 -9.21
N PRO A 17 3.19 24.22 -8.30
CA PRO A 17 2.80 23.34 -7.18
C PRO A 17 1.86 23.99 -6.15
N GLU A 18 1.92 25.32 -6.00
CA GLU A 18 1.12 26.06 -5.01
C GLU A 18 -0.34 26.18 -5.48
N MET A 19 -0.55 26.43 -6.78
CA MET A 19 -1.86 26.48 -7.43
C MET A 19 -2.65 25.17 -7.31
N ILE A 20 -1.99 24.02 -7.53
CA ILE A 20 -2.63 22.69 -7.45
C ILE A 20 -3.12 22.41 -6.02
N THR A 21 -2.38 22.86 -5.01
CA THR A 21 -2.71 22.63 -3.60
C THR A 21 -3.92 23.47 -3.18
N GLU A 22 -3.94 24.75 -3.53
CA GLU A 22 -5.02 25.68 -3.20
C GLU A 22 -6.34 25.33 -3.90
N GLU A 23 -6.31 24.93 -5.17
CA GLU A 23 -7.52 24.51 -5.90
C GLU A 23 -8.10 23.22 -5.31
N ARG A 24 -7.23 22.25 -4.98
CA ARG A 24 -7.63 20.98 -4.36
C ARG A 24 -8.26 21.23 -2.98
N LEU A 25 -7.70 22.13 -2.18
CA LEU A 25 -8.23 22.52 -0.87
C LEU A 25 -9.57 23.26 -0.95
N ARG A 26 -9.82 24.02 -2.02
CA ARG A 26 -11.10 24.69 -2.27
C ARG A 26 -12.23 23.72 -2.53
N LYS A 27 -11.97 22.63 -3.26
CA LYS A 27 -12.95 21.57 -3.59
C LYS A 27 -13.30 20.65 -2.42
N LEU A 28 -12.60 20.74 -1.27
CA LEU A 28 -12.87 19.88 -0.12
C LEU A 28 -14.18 20.28 0.61
N PRO A 29 -15.07 19.32 0.91
CA PRO A 29 -16.29 19.58 1.67
C PRO A 29 -15.99 20.08 3.08
N ASN A 30 -16.90 20.89 3.62
CA ASN A 30 -16.72 21.63 4.89
C ASN A 30 -16.45 20.72 6.10
N TRP A 31 -16.92 19.48 6.07
CA TRP A 31 -16.66 18.51 7.13
C TRP A 31 -15.20 18.05 7.16
N ILE A 32 -14.51 17.99 6.01
CA ILE A 32 -13.09 17.62 5.96
C ILE A 32 -12.24 18.74 6.53
N LYS A 33 -12.56 20.01 6.21
CA LYS A 33 -11.89 21.19 6.80
C LYS A 33 -12.04 21.19 8.32
N ARG A 34 -13.23 20.85 8.83
CA ARG A 34 -13.47 20.70 10.27
C ARG A 34 -12.70 19.52 10.87
N ALA A 35 -12.63 18.39 10.16
CA ALA A 35 -11.89 17.22 10.61
C ALA A 35 -10.39 17.50 10.68
N THR A 36 -9.78 18.13 9.67
CA THR A 36 -8.35 18.49 9.70
C THR A 36 -8.03 19.50 10.79
N LEU A 37 -8.91 20.49 11.02
CA LEU A 37 -8.78 21.42 12.15
C LEU A 37 -8.93 20.74 13.51
N PHE A 38 -9.77 19.71 13.62
CA PHE A 38 -9.92 18.91 14.84
C PHE A 38 -8.69 18.03 15.08
N LEU A 39 -8.20 17.39 14.02
CA LEU A 39 -6.98 16.57 14.03
C LEU A 39 -5.72 17.38 14.33
N SER A 40 -5.65 18.66 13.96
CA SER A 40 -4.52 19.54 14.30
C SER A 40 -4.56 20.07 15.73
N ARG A 41 -5.75 20.13 16.35
CA ARG A 41 -5.89 20.44 17.79
C ARG A 41 -5.43 19.30 18.68
N LEU A 42 -5.59 18.07 18.21
CA LEU A 42 -4.98 16.91 18.84
C LEU A 42 -3.51 16.89 18.41
N LYS A 43 -2.54 17.05 19.32
CA LYS A 43 -1.12 16.81 19.02
C LYS A 43 -0.90 15.30 18.84
N VAL A 44 -1.45 14.73 17.77
CA VAL A 44 -1.33 13.30 17.49
C VAL A 44 0.08 13.04 17.01
N THR A 45 0.87 12.38 17.84
CA THR A 45 2.19 11.91 17.44
C THR A 45 2.00 10.88 16.33
N GLY A 46 2.74 10.99 15.22
CA GLY A 46 2.59 10.09 14.07
C GLY A 46 2.68 8.59 14.41
N ARG A 47 3.40 8.25 15.50
CA ARG A 47 3.46 6.89 16.06
C ARG A 47 2.08 6.36 16.49
N LEU A 48 1.25 7.22 17.09
CA LEU A 48 -0.08 6.84 17.56
C LEU A 48 -1.03 6.63 16.38
N VAL A 49 -0.94 7.49 15.36
CA VAL A 49 -1.66 7.33 14.09
C VAL A 49 -1.30 5.99 13.43
N PHE A 50 -0.01 5.67 13.37
CA PHE A 50 0.46 4.42 12.79
C PHE A 50 -0.08 3.19 13.53
N ILE A 51 -0.07 3.19 14.86
CA ILE A 51 -0.61 2.10 15.68
C ILE A 51 -2.12 1.96 15.44
N LEU A 52 -2.88 3.06 15.44
CA LEU A 52 -4.32 3.04 15.22
C LEU A 52 -4.70 2.54 13.82
N ILE A 53 -4.00 3.01 12.77
CA ILE A 53 -4.21 2.55 11.39
C ILE A 53 -3.91 1.06 11.27
N SER A 54 -2.81 0.59 11.85
CA SER A 54 -2.41 -0.81 11.79
C SER A 54 -3.40 -1.73 12.53
N LEU A 55 -3.93 -1.28 13.67
CA LEU A 55 -4.99 -1.98 14.41
C LEU A 55 -6.30 -2.05 13.61
N LEU A 56 -6.74 -0.92 13.05
CA LEU A 56 -7.95 -0.85 12.22
C LEU A 56 -7.82 -1.71 10.97
N ALA A 57 -6.65 -1.69 10.31
CA ALA A 57 -6.37 -2.54 9.15
C ALA A 57 -6.40 -4.02 9.51
N THR A 58 -5.79 -4.41 10.63
CA THR A 58 -5.81 -5.79 11.13
C THR A 58 -7.24 -6.25 11.45
N LEU A 59 -8.02 -5.43 12.14
CA LEU A 59 -9.40 -5.76 12.51
C LEU A 59 -10.31 -5.85 11.28
N TRP A 60 -10.21 -4.89 10.36
CA TRP A 60 -10.97 -4.88 9.11
C TRP A 60 -10.65 -6.09 8.22
N PHE A 61 -9.36 -6.43 8.10
CA PHE A 61 -8.91 -7.62 7.39
C PHE A 61 -9.50 -8.88 8.02
N LEU A 62 -9.37 -9.03 9.35
CA LEU A 62 -9.80 -10.24 10.05
C LEU A 62 -11.33 -10.44 10.02
N LEU A 63 -12.10 -9.37 10.27
CA LEU A 63 -13.57 -9.40 10.20
C LEU A 63 -14.08 -9.77 8.81
N ARG A 64 -13.37 -9.41 7.74
CA ARG A 64 -13.79 -9.68 6.36
C ARG A 64 -13.25 -11.00 5.80
N VAL A 65 -12.10 -11.48 6.26
CA VAL A 65 -11.47 -12.71 5.76
C VAL A 65 -11.99 -13.97 6.47
N ILE A 66 -12.37 -13.88 7.76
CA ILE A 66 -12.97 -15.02 8.49
C ILE A 66 -14.27 -15.53 7.83
N PRO A 67 -15.22 -14.67 7.41
CA PRO A 67 -16.49 -15.15 6.84
C PRO A 67 -16.32 -15.89 5.50
N LYS A 68 -15.36 -15.50 4.66
CA LYS A 68 -15.04 -16.14 3.37
C LYS A 68 -13.56 -15.97 3.02
N PRO A 69 -12.71 -16.98 3.25
CA PRO A 69 -11.26 -16.87 3.06
C PRO A 69 -10.84 -16.69 1.59
N SER A 70 -11.70 -17.06 0.63
CA SER A 70 -11.47 -16.83 -0.80
C SER A 70 -11.31 -15.35 -1.17
N ARG A 71 -11.76 -14.42 -0.30
CA ARG A 71 -11.60 -12.97 -0.47
C ARG A 71 -10.16 -12.48 -0.22
N ALA A 72 -9.27 -13.30 0.34
CA ALA A 72 -7.88 -12.92 0.63
C ALA A 72 -7.06 -12.62 -0.65
N LEU A 73 -7.44 -13.19 -1.78
CA LEU A 73 -6.77 -13.00 -3.06
C LEU A 73 -7.16 -11.69 -3.78
N TYR A 74 -8.16 -10.96 -3.28
CA TYR A 74 -8.56 -9.70 -3.90
C TYR A 74 -7.46 -8.65 -3.76
N PRO A 75 -7.25 -7.78 -4.77
CA PRO A 75 -6.15 -6.81 -4.78
C PRO A 75 -6.22 -5.82 -3.60
N CYS A 76 -7.42 -5.51 -3.10
CA CYS A 76 -7.60 -4.68 -1.92
C CYS A 76 -7.14 -5.34 -0.60
N MET A 77 -7.13 -6.67 -0.55
CA MET A 77 -6.65 -7.45 0.59
C MET A 77 -5.15 -7.68 0.52
N GLN A 78 -4.59 -7.80 -0.69
CA GLN A 78 -3.14 -7.91 -0.89
C GLN A 78 -2.38 -6.68 -0.39
N ILE A 79 -2.95 -5.47 -0.54
CA ILE A 79 -2.35 -4.23 -0.02
C ILE A 79 -2.45 -4.15 1.51
N ALA A 80 -3.50 -4.72 2.10
CA ALA A 80 -3.71 -4.71 3.55
C ALA A 80 -2.87 -5.77 4.29
N ALA A 81 -2.57 -6.89 3.64
CA ALA A 81 -1.78 -7.99 4.20
C ALA A 81 -0.41 -7.56 4.80
N PRO A 82 0.44 -6.77 4.13
CA PRO A 82 1.73 -6.34 4.70
C PRO A 82 1.57 -5.39 5.90
N ILE A 83 0.50 -4.58 5.93
CA ILE A 83 0.23 -3.67 7.05
C ILE A 83 -0.14 -4.46 8.31
N MET A 84 -0.96 -5.50 8.16
CA MET A 84 -1.29 -6.40 9.27
C MET A 84 -0.08 -7.21 9.73
N SER A 85 0.68 -7.81 8.81
CA SER A 85 1.82 -8.68 9.17
C SER A 85 2.91 -7.90 9.90
N SER A 86 3.22 -6.69 9.46
CA SER A 86 4.19 -5.81 10.14
C SER A 86 3.76 -5.46 11.56
N PHE A 87 2.46 -5.21 11.79
CA PHE A 87 1.92 -4.96 13.13
C PHE A 87 2.07 -6.17 14.07
N VAL A 88 1.75 -7.37 13.58
CA VAL A 88 1.89 -8.61 14.35
C VAL A 88 3.36 -8.88 14.68
N ILE A 89 4.26 -8.75 13.71
CA ILE A 89 5.71 -8.91 13.91
C ILE A 89 6.22 -7.91 14.96
N TRP A 90 5.74 -6.67 14.93
CA TRP A 90 6.12 -5.65 15.92
C TRP A 90 5.72 -6.04 17.35
N ILE A 91 4.49 -6.55 17.56
CA ILE A 91 4.04 -7.03 18.88
C ILE A 91 4.89 -8.22 19.36
N ILE A 92 5.15 -9.19 18.48
CA ILE A 92 5.97 -10.35 18.81
C ILE A 92 7.39 -9.91 19.17
N SER A 93 8.00 -9.04 18.38
CA SER A 93 9.35 -8.51 18.61
C SER A 93 9.46 -7.77 19.95
N LEU A 94 8.46 -6.95 20.28
CA LEU A 94 8.41 -6.23 21.56
C LEU A 94 8.26 -7.22 22.73
N SER A 95 7.38 -8.21 22.60
CA SER A 95 7.16 -9.24 23.62
C SER A 95 8.42 -10.09 23.85
N VAL A 96 9.05 -10.55 22.78
CA VAL A 96 10.32 -11.30 22.82
C VAL A 96 11.40 -10.45 23.45
N SER A 97 11.49 -9.16 23.09
CA SER A 97 12.48 -8.23 23.66
C SER A 97 12.28 -8.09 25.18
N VAL A 98 11.07 -7.87 25.67
CA VAL A 98 10.78 -7.74 27.11
C VAL A 98 11.09 -9.05 27.85
N LEU A 99 10.69 -10.20 27.31
CA LEU A 99 10.99 -11.51 27.90
C LEU A 99 12.50 -11.79 27.90
N ALA A 100 13.19 -11.45 26.82
CA ALA A 100 14.63 -11.56 26.69
C ALA A 100 15.34 -10.65 27.69
N PHE A 101 14.93 -9.40 27.87
CA PHE A 101 15.50 -8.49 28.88
C PHE A 101 15.24 -8.98 30.31
N LYS A 102 14.06 -9.51 30.61
CA LYS A 102 13.74 -10.06 31.94
C LYS A 102 14.59 -11.30 32.25
N LYS A 103 14.76 -12.20 31.26
CA LYS A 103 15.56 -13.42 31.38
C LYS A 103 17.06 -13.12 31.35
N ALA A 104 17.49 -12.15 30.56
CA ALA A 104 18.84 -11.61 30.56
C ALA A 104 19.14 -11.01 31.93
N LYS A 105 18.33 -10.11 32.49
CA LYS A 105 18.54 -9.57 33.85
C LYS A 105 18.77 -10.69 34.88
N HIS A 106 17.99 -11.77 34.84
CA HIS A 106 18.17 -12.92 35.73
C HIS A 106 19.44 -13.74 35.44
N LYS A 107 19.84 -13.89 34.18
CA LYS A 107 21.04 -14.64 33.74
C LYS A 107 22.34 -13.82 33.73
N LEU A 108 22.24 -12.50 33.70
CA LEU A 108 23.33 -11.54 33.87
C LEU A 108 23.82 -11.59 35.32
N ILE A 109 22.91 -11.83 36.27
CA ILE A 109 23.22 -12.09 37.69
C ILE A 109 23.88 -13.47 37.89
N GLU A 110 23.55 -14.47 37.05
CA GLU A 110 24.11 -15.83 37.12
C GLU A 110 25.31 -16.10 36.17
N ALA A 111 25.81 -15.07 35.48
CA ALA A 111 27.00 -15.09 34.61
C ALA A 111 27.18 -16.34 33.72
N LYS A 112 26.37 -16.45 32.64
CA LYS A 112 26.69 -17.29 31.46
C LYS A 112 26.52 -16.51 30.15
N TYR A 113 27.28 -15.43 30.01
CA TYR A 113 27.39 -14.56 28.84
C TYR A 113 27.82 -15.24 27.51
N PRO A 114 28.71 -16.26 27.47
CA PRO A 114 29.21 -16.76 26.18
C PRO A 114 28.14 -17.51 25.38
N ALA A 115 27.20 -18.19 26.04
CA ALA A 115 26.12 -18.89 25.36
C ALA A 115 25.14 -17.93 24.68
N ALA A 116 24.81 -16.81 25.32
CA ALA A 116 23.92 -15.80 24.74
C ALA A 116 24.55 -15.12 23.51
N LEU A 117 25.85 -14.84 23.57
CA LEU A 117 26.60 -14.29 22.44
C LEU A 117 26.66 -15.26 21.26
N LEU A 118 26.88 -16.55 21.53
CA LEU A 118 26.86 -17.60 20.51
C LEU A 118 25.52 -17.66 19.77
N PHE A 119 24.39 -17.65 20.49
CA PHE A 119 23.07 -17.64 19.86
C PHE A 119 22.81 -16.37 19.03
N LEU A 120 23.29 -15.21 19.49
CA LEU A 120 23.16 -13.96 18.74
C LEU A 120 23.95 -13.99 17.44
N VAL A 121 25.20 -14.44 17.49
CA VAL A 121 26.06 -14.58 16.29
C VAL A 121 25.46 -15.61 15.34
N LEU A 122 24.95 -16.73 15.85
CA LEU A 122 24.30 -17.76 15.03
C LEU A 122 23.04 -17.22 14.34
N SER A 123 22.22 -16.45 15.06
CA SER A 123 21.01 -15.84 14.51
C SER A 123 21.34 -14.79 13.45
N PHE A 124 22.35 -13.94 13.68
CA PHE A 124 22.76 -12.92 12.73
C PHE A 124 23.43 -13.53 11.50
N GLY A 125 24.23 -14.58 11.69
CA GLY A 125 24.83 -15.36 10.62
C GLY A 125 23.79 -16.07 9.76
N ALA A 126 22.80 -16.74 10.37
CA ALA A 126 21.69 -17.37 9.65
C ALA A 126 20.83 -16.34 8.89
N PHE A 127 20.56 -15.18 9.49
CA PHE A 127 19.83 -14.10 8.83
C PHE A 127 20.61 -13.54 7.63
N SER A 128 21.91 -13.30 7.79
CA SER A 128 22.79 -12.86 6.69
C SER A 128 22.82 -13.88 5.54
N LEU A 129 23.02 -15.17 5.85
CA LEU A 129 22.99 -16.24 4.86
C LEU A 129 21.61 -16.37 4.17
N PHE A 130 20.53 -16.18 4.92
CA PHE A 130 19.18 -16.13 4.35
C PHE A 130 19.04 -14.96 3.38
N THR A 131 19.47 -13.75 3.75
CA THR A 131 19.40 -12.59 2.84
C THR A 131 20.19 -12.80 1.56
N VAL A 132 21.42 -13.33 1.65
CA VAL A 132 22.28 -13.61 0.48
C VAL A 132 21.66 -14.69 -0.42
N SER A 133 21.15 -15.78 0.15
CA SER A 133 20.51 -16.87 -0.61
C SER A 133 19.14 -16.50 -1.18
N THR A 134 18.47 -15.51 -0.58
CA THR A 134 17.26 -14.92 -1.16
C THR A 134 17.57 -13.94 -2.28
N THR A 135 18.73 -13.28 -2.35
CA THR A 135 19.03 -12.36 -3.48
C THR A 135 18.96 -13.05 -4.85
N ASP A 136 19.40 -14.31 -4.92
CA ASP A 136 19.32 -15.11 -6.15
C ASP A 136 17.87 -15.52 -6.50
N LYS A 137 16.97 -15.56 -5.51
CA LYS A 137 15.55 -15.93 -5.67
C LYS A 137 14.58 -14.74 -5.66
N VAL A 138 14.97 -13.61 -5.08
CA VAL A 138 14.22 -12.35 -4.97
C VAL A 138 14.42 -11.52 -6.24
N SER A 139 15.56 -11.66 -6.92
CA SER A 139 15.71 -11.20 -8.30
C SER A 139 14.77 -11.91 -9.29
N ALA A 140 14.19 -13.05 -8.91
CA ALA A 140 13.12 -13.73 -9.66
C ALA A 140 11.72 -13.36 -9.14
N SER A 141 11.55 -13.03 -7.85
CA SER A 141 10.26 -12.61 -7.29
C SER A 141 9.90 -11.15 -7.58
N GLU A 142 10.86 -10.24 -7.78
CA GLU A 142 10.59 -8.87 -8.26
C GLU A 142 10.54 -8.78 -9.80
N ARG A 143 10.97 -9.83 -10.51
CA ARG A 143 10.66 -10.04 -11.94
C ARG A 143 9.40 -10.89 -12.15
N GLY A 144 8.57 -11.07 -11.12
CA GLY A 144 7.33 -11.85 -11.19
C GLY A 144 6.05 -11.03 -11.36
N ILE A 145 6.12 -9.70 -11.49
CA ILE A 145 4.95 -8.84 -11.86
C ILE A 145 5.35 -7.81 -12.93
N ALA A 146 6.24 -8.21 -13.81
CA ALA A 146 6.35 -7.66 -15.16
C ALA A 146 6.41 -8.81 -16.17
N GLU A 147 5.72 -9.92 -15.87
CA GLU A 147 5.05 -10.60 -16.95
C GLU A 147 4.03 -9.56 -17.41
N GLU A 148 4.37 -8.86 -18.48
CA GLU A 148 3.41 -8.23 -19.36
C GLU A 148 2.26 -9.22 -19.43
N LEU A 149 1.20 -8.98 -18.64
CA LEU A 149 -0.05 -9.67 -18.84
C LEU A 149 -0.26 -9.46 -20.32
N GLU A 150 -0.11 -10.52 -21.09
CA GLU A 150 -0.36 -10.50 -22.52
C GLU A 150 -1.88 -10.43 -22.60
N ILE A 151 -2.40 -9.25 -22.25
CA ILE A 151 -3.78 -8.90 -22.45
C ILE A 151 -3.84 -8.87 -23.98
N TRP A 152 -4.22 -10.00 -24.58
CA TRP A 152 -4.33 -10.18 -26.02
C TRP A 152 -5.27 -9.15 -26.67
N TYR A 153 -5.96 -8.35 -25.85
CA TYR A 153 -6.80 -7.25 -26.24
C TYR A 153 -6.37 -5.94 -25.54
N LYS A 154 -6.00 -4.93 -26.33
CA LYS A 154 -5.83 -3.57 -25.80
C LYS A 154 -7.22 -2.99 -25.50
N PRO A 155 -7.41 -2.21 -24.42
CA PRO A 155 -8.67 -1.53 -24.14
C PRO A 155 -9.15 -0.71 -25.35
N ASN A 156 -10.44 -0.81 -25.68
CA ASN A 156 -11.12 -0.10 -26.78
C ASN A 156 -10.71 -0.49 -28.21
N ILE A 157 -10.08 -1.66 -28.42
CA ILE A 157 -9.97 -2.22 -29.78
C ILE A 157 -11.24 -3.04 -30.05
N PRO A 158 -11.99 -2.75 -31.14
CA PRO A 158 -13.11 -3.59 -31.54
C PRO A 158 -12.59 -4.98 -31.90
N LEU A 159 -13.09 -6.00 -31.19
CA LEU A 159 -12.77 -7.39 -31.49
C LEU A 159 -13.73 -7.90 -32.58
N GLY A 160 -13.18 -8.25 -33.73
CA GLY A 160 -13.93 -8.78 -34.88
C GLY A 160 -14.24 -7.75 -35.97
N VAL A 161 -14.59 -8.25 -37.15
CA VAL A 161 -15.03 -7.42 -38.27
C VAL A 161 -16.51 -7.10 -38.06
N ALA A 162 -16.85 -5.82 -37.93
CA ALA A 162 -18.25 -5.39 -37.82
C ALA A 162 -19.03 -5.84 -39.06
N LYS A 163 -19.85 -6.89 -38.90
CA LYS A 163 -20.83 -7.32 -39.91
C LYS A 163 -22.16 -6.68 -39.56
N GLY A 164 -22.48 -5.58 -40.22
CA GLY A 164 -23.82 -5.01 -40.22
C GLY A 164 -24.41 -5.12 -41.63
N GLU A 165 -25.70 -5.37 -41.74
CA GLU A 165 -26.39 -5.27 -43.04
C GLU A 165 -26.50 -3.81 -43.53
N PHE A 166 -26.24 -2.83 -42.65
CA PHE A 166 -26.22 -1.39 -42.96
C PHE A 166 -24.99 -0.72 -42.32
N PRO A 167 -24.19 0.07 -43.06
CA PRO A 167 -23.02 0.76 -42.51
C PRO A 167 -23.44 1.78 -41.43
N GLY A 168 -22.75 1.78 -40.29
CA GLY A 168 -22.91 2.78 -39.21
C GLY A 168 -23.74 2.36 -37.99
N ARG A 169 -24.33 1.15 -37.96
CA ARG A 169 -24.98 0.59 -36.75
C ARG A 169 -24.31 -0.71 -36.34
N VAL A 170 -23.74 -0.73 -35.14
CA VAL A 170 -23.22 -1.94 -34.49
C VAL A 170 -24.23 -2.37 -33.43
N ALA A 171 -24.92 -3.49 -33.66
CA ALA A 171 -25.75 -4.11 -32.63
C ALA A 171 -24.88 -5.08 -31.83
N TRP A 172 -24.77 -4.85 -30.52
CA TRP A 172 -24.10 -5.78 -29.62
C TRP A 172 -25.07 -6.90 -29.27
N GLY A 173 -24.86 -8.09 -29.83
CA GLY A 173 -25.61 -9.29 -29.47
C GLY A 173 -24.98 -9.97 -28.26
N HIS A 174 -25.70 -10.07 -27.15
CA HIS A 174 -25.29 -10.92 -26.04
C HIS A 174 -25.55 -12.38 -26.40
N ASN A 175 -24.49 -13.19 -26.51
CA ASN A 175 -24.62 -14.63 -26.67
C ASN A 175 -24.30 -15.33 -25.33
N PRO A 176 -25.31 -15.88 -24.64
CA PRO A 176 -25.12 -16.54 -23.35
C PRO A 176 -24.37 -17.88 -23.44
N SER A 177 -24.19 -18.46 -24.63
CA SER A 177 -23.44 -19.71 -24.80
C SER A 177 -21.91 -19.55 -24.76
N ILE A 178 -21.40 -18.31 -24.72
CA ILE A 178 -19.95 -18.02 -24.75
C ILE A 178 -19.35 -18.01 -23.34
N ALA A 179 -20.16 -17.74 -22.31
CA ALA A 179 -19.74 -17.78 -20.92
C ALA A 179 -20.56 -18.84 -20.18
N SER A 180 -20.00 -20.05 -20.04
CA SER A 180 -20.50 -21.04 -19.08
C SER A 180 -20.06 -20.61 -17.68
N TRP A 181 -21.00 -20.12 -16.88
CA TRP A 181 -20.78 -19.83 -15.45
C TRP A 181 -21.07 -21.07 -14.58
N ASP A 182 -20.70 -22.25 -15.08
CA ASP A 182 -20.76 -23.53 -14.36
C ASP A 182 -19.43 -23.79 -13.63
#